data_AF-A0A2D1UC60-F1
#
_entry.id   AF-A0A2D1UC60-F1
#
_cell.length_a   1.000
_cell.length_b   1.000
_cell.length_c   1.000
_cell.angle_alpha   90.00
_cell.angle_beta   90.00
_cell.angle_gamma   90.00
#
_symmetry.space_group_name_H-M   'P 1'
#
loop_
_entity.id
_entity.type
_entity.pdbx_description
1 polymer ?
#
loop_
_entity_poly.entity_id
_entity_poly.type
_entity_poly.pdbx_seq_one_letter_code
_entity_poly.pdbx_strand_id
1 'polypeptide(L)'
;MGYAKERSKLEKLSTKIVGINIYDQKNLAILIDIYEQYSHTVRILKNKEPETFADLYNNELQEVKTGKRSLKESESEETRQTNFLAFKESIQIALEKTIKATLASLK
;
A
#
# COMPACT_ATOMS: atom_id res chain seq x y z
N MET A 1 -23.64 -2.37 -1.32
CA MET A 1 -22.71 -3.53 -1.47
C MET A 1 -21.58 -3.24 -2.49
N GLY A 2 -21.03 -2.02 -2.56
CA GLY A 2 -20.24 -1.56 -3.72
C GLY A 2 -18.79 -2.05 -3.82
N TYR A 3 -18.14 -2.36 -2.69
CA TYR A 3 -16.67 -2.54 -2.62
C TYR A 3 -16.20 -3.84 -1.96
N ALA A 4 -17.10 -4.79 -1.71
CA ALA A 4 -16.78 -6.00 -0.94
C ALA A 4 -15.62 -6.81 -1.58
N LYS A 5 -15.56 -6.87 -2.90
CA LYS A 5 -14.51 -7.58 -3.65
C LYS A 5 -13.16 -6.89 -3.51
N GLU A 6 -13.10 -5.58 -3.72
CA GLU A 6 -11.88 -4.78 -3.57
C GLU A 6 -11.40 -4.77 -2.11
N ARG A 7 -12.31 -4.61 -1.14
CA ARG A 7 -11.98 -4.66 0.29
C ARG A 7 -11.36 -6.00 0.69
N SER A 8 -11.97 -7.12 0.27
CA SER A 8 -11.42 -8.45 0.58
C SER A 8 -10.01 -8.66 0.00
N LYS A 9 -9.69 -8.05 -1.15
CA LYS A 9 -8.32 -8.06 -1.68
C LYS A 9 -7.38 -7.25 -0.79
N LEU A 10 -7.78 -6.03 -0.39
CA LEU A 10 -6.97 -5.16 0.47
C LEU A 10 -6.70 -5.81 1.84
N GLU A 11 -7.69 -6.46 2.45
CA GLU A 11 -7.53 -7.19 3.73
C GLU A 11 -6.52 -8.35 3.62
N LYS A 12 -6.55 -9.09 2.50
CA LYS A 12 -5.55 -10.15 2.23
C LYS A 12 -4.15 -9.58 2.07
N LEU A 13 -4.00 -8.45 1.36
CA LEU A 13 -2.72 -7.75 1.24
C LEU A 13 -2.20 -7.26 2.59
N SER A 14 -3.08 -6.68 3.41
CA SER A 14 -2.77 -6.20 4.76
C SER A 14 -2.32 -7.34 5.69
N THR A 15 -2.90 -8.54 5.54
CA THR A 15 -2.43 -9.71 6.30
C THR A 15 -1.05 -10.18 5.84
N LYS A 16 -0.80 -10.17 4.52
CA LYS A 16 0.47 -10.64 3.92
C LYS A 16 1.68 -9.79 4.34
N ILE A 17 1.47 -8.51 4.62
CA ILE A 17 2.57 -7.56 4.92
C ILE A 17 3.06 -7.61 6.38
N VAL A 18 2.26 -8.09 7.34
CA VAL A 18 2.57 -8.04 8.79
C VAL A 18 3.92 -8.69 9.12
N GLY A 19 4.23 -9.85 8.52
CA GLY A 19 5.44 -10.62 8.81
C GLY A 19 6.73 -10.12 8.14
N ILE A 20 6.66 -9.07 7.33
CA ILE A 20 7.80 -8.59 6.53
C ILE A 20 8.55 -7.53 7.34
N ASN A 21 9.69 -7.89 7.94
CA ASN A 21 10.45 -6.98 8.82
C ASN A 21 11.94 -6.86 8.48
N ILE A 22 12.43 -7.65 7.52
CA ILE A 22 13.84 -7.67 7.14
C ILE A 22 13.93 -7.46 5.64
N TYR A 23 14.85 -6.59 5.24
CA TYR A 23 15.22 -6.42 3.85
C TYR A 23 15.94 -7.67 3.35
N ASP A 24 15.33 -8.33 2.38
CA ASP A 24 15.97 -9.30 1.51
C ASP A 24 15.25 -9.27 0.15
N GLN A 25 15.82 -9.93 -0.87
CA GLN A 25 15.26 -9.91 -2.23
C GLN A 25 13.86 -10.52 -2.31
N LYS A 26 13.57 -11.53 -1.49
CA LYS A 26 12.26 -12.21 -1.47
C LYS A 26 11.20 -11.28 -0.87
N ASN A 27 11.50 -10.68 0.27
CA ASN A 27 10.63 -9.74 0.97
C ASN A 27 10.42 -8.46 0.15
N LEU A 28 11.45 -7.98 -0.53
CA LEU A 28 11.34 -6.87 -1.48
C LEU A 28 10.39 -7.20 -2.63
N ALA A 29 10.54 -8.37 -3.25
CA ALA A 29 9.63 -8.81 -4.31
C ALA A 29 8.18 -8.88 -3.82
N ILE A 30 7.95 -9.37 -2.60
CA ILE A 30 6.63 -9.40 -1.98
C ILE A 30 6.07 -7.99 -1.77
N LEU A 31 6.85 -7.03 -1.25
CA LEU A 31 6.37 -5.66 -1.07
C LEU A 31 6.05 -4.97 -2.39
N ILE A 32 6.86 -5.21 -3.43
CA ILE A 32 6.60 -4.67 -4.78
C ILE A 32 5.28 -5.21 -5.33
N ASP A 33 5.05 -6.52 -5.22
CA ASP A 33 3.79 -7.17 -5.61
C ASP A 33 2.58 -6.58 -4.86
N ILE A 34 2.69 -6.43 -3.53
CA ILE A 34 1.64 -5.83 -2.71
C ILE A 34 1.36 -4.38 -3.15
N TYR A 35 2.41 -3.58 -3.37
CA TYR A 35 2.30 -2.20 -3.85
C TYR A 35 1.56 -2.13 -5.20
N GLU A 36 1.89 -3.01 -6.15
CA GLU A 36 1.27 -3.01 -7.47
C GLU A 36 -0.21 -3.37 -7.40
N GLN A 37 -0.56 -4.38 -6.58
CA GLN A 37 -1.94 -4.76 -6.34
C GLN A 37 -2.73 -3.67 -5.61
N TYR A 38 -2.12 -3.00 -4.63
CA TYR A 38 -2.72 -1.84 -3.94
C TYR A 38 -2.98 -0.70 -4.93
N SER A 39 -1.96 -0.28 -5.67
CA SER A 39 -2.01 0.79 -6.68
C SER A 39 -3.13 0.57 -7.70
N HIS A 40 -3.25 -0.66 -8.21
CA HIS A 40 -4.32 -1.03 -9.12
C HIS A 40 -5.71 -0.96 -8.46
N THR A 41 -5.83 -1.45 -7.23
CA THR A 41 -7.10 -1.51 -6.50
C THR A 41 -7.59 -0.11 -6.13
N VAL A 42 -6.73 0.75 -5.58
CA VAL A 42 -7.11 2.12 -5.20
C VAL A 42 -7.48 2.96 -6.43
N ARG A 43 -6.86 2.72 -7.59
CA ARG A 43 -7.27 3.34 -8.86
C ARG A 43 -8.69 2.92 -9.28
N ILE A 44 -9.03 1.64 -9.16
CA ILE A 44 -10.38 1.14 -9.46
C ILE A 44 -11.38 1.84 -8.53
N LEU A 45 -11.10 1.89 -7.23
CA LEU A 45 -11.97 2.55 -6.24
C LEU A 45 -12.15 4.04 -6.55
N LYS A 46 -11.06 4.76 -6.84
CA LYS A 46 -11.09 6.17 -7.27
C LYS A 46 -11.88 6.40 -8.56
N ASN A 47 -11.92 5.45 -9.48
CA ASN A 47 -12.74 5.57 -10.69
C ASN A 47 -14.22 5.28 -10.43
N LYS A 48 -14.54 4.49 -9.40
CA LYS A 48 -15.92 4.18 -9.00
C LYS A 48 -16.53 5.30 -8.16
N GLU A 49 -15.76 5.82 -7.21
CA GLU A 49 -16.21 6.87 -6.27
C GLU A 49 -15.06 7.85 -5.99
N PRO A 50 -14.85 8.82 -6.91
CA PRO A 50 -13.75 9.77 -6.80
C PRO A 50 -13.80 10.58 -5.50
N GLU A 51 -14.98 10.96 -5.03
CA GLU A 51 -15.16 11.79 -3.83
C GLU A 51 -14.58 11.12 -2.57
N THR A 52 -14.66 9.79 -2.49
CA THR A 52 -14.16 9.01 -1.34
C THR A 52 -12.69 8.61 -1.51
N PHE A 53 -12.26 8.28 -2.73
CA PHE A 53 -10.96 7.61 -2.94
C PHE A 53 -9.92 8.44 -3.72
N ALA A 54 -10.23 9.66 -4.18
CA ALA A 54 -9.28 10.51 -4.89
C ALA A 54 -8.08 10.88 -4.02
N ASP A 55 -8.30 11.21 -2.75
CA ASP A 55 -7.23 11.54 -1.79
C ASP A 55 -6.30 10.34 -1.57
N LEU A 56 -6.86 9.15 -1.34
CA LEU A 56 -6.11 7.90 -1.19
C LEU A 56 -5.27 7.56 -2.43
N TYR A 57 -5.79 7.84 -3.62
CA TYR A 57 -5.07 7.62 -4.88
C TYR A 57 -4.00 8.70 -5.16
N ASN A 58 -4.26 9.95 -4.80
CA ASN A 58 -3.38 11.08 -5.13
C ASN A 58 -2.29 11.31 -4.08
N ASN A 59 -2.57 11.04 -2.80
CA ASN A 59 -1.68 11.36 -1.69
C ASN A 59 -1.04 10.09 -1.11
N GLU A 60 -1.83 9.15 -0.58
CA GLU A 60 -1.29 7.94 0.05
C GLU A 60 -0.47 7.08 -0.93
N LEU A 61 -0.96 6.92 -2.18
CA LEU A 61 -0.18 6.21 -3.20
C LEU A 61 1.13 6.93 -3.56
N GLN A 62 1.19 8.26 -3.45
CA GLN A 62 2.43 9.01 -3.70
C GLN A 62 3.43 8.84 -2.55
N GLU A 63 2.97 8.82 -1.30
CA GLU A 63 3.81 8.50 -0.15
C GLU A 63 4.45 7.11 -0.31
N VAL A 64 3.66 6.12 -0.72
CA VAL A 64 4.16 4.77 -1.01
C VAL A 64 5.21 4.77 -2.13
N LYS A 65 5.00 5.56 -3.20
CA LYS A 65 5.97 5.69 -4.30
C LYS A 65 7.26 6.38 -3.84
N THR A 66 7.16 7.37 -2.95
CA THR A 66 8.31 8.05 -2.35
C THR A 66 9.13 7.05 -1.54
N GLY A 67 8.50 6.24 -0.68
CA GLY A 67 9.19 5.18 0.06
C GLY A 67 9.91 4.18 -0.87
N LYS A 68 9.23 3.74 -1.95
CA LYS A 68 9.85 2.88 -2.97
C LYS A 68 11.08 3.52 -3.62
N ARG A 69 11.03 4.83 -3.87
CA ARG A 69 12.14 5.59 -4.46
C ARG A 69 13.31 5.70 -3.50
N SER A 70 13.07 6.10 -2.25
CA SER A 70 14.11 6.17 -1.20
C SER A 70 14.82 4.83 -1.00
N LEU A 71 14.08 3.72 -1.06
CA LEU A 71 14.69 2.39 -1.00
C LEU A 71 15.64 2.11 -2.18
N LYS A 72 15.31 2.55 -3.40
CA LYS A 72 16.19 2.41 -4.56
C LYS A 72 17.44 3.28 -4.48
N GLU A 73 17.31 4.45 -3.86
CA GLU A 73 18.39 5.43 -3.70
C GLU A 73 19.26 5.14 -2.45
N SER A 74 19.05 4.01 -1.77
CA SER A 74 19.80 3.65 -0.56
C SER A 74 21.24 3.23 -0.88
N GLU A 75 22.20 3.92 -0.29
CA GLU A 75 23.64 3.75 -0.57
C GLU A 75 24.33 2.74 0.36
N SER A 76 23.72 2.39 1.50
CA SER A 76 24.27 1.45 2.48
C SER A 76 23.24 0.39 2.90
N GLU A 77 23.70 -0.69 3.52
CA GLU A 77 22.81 -1.75 4.03
C GLU A 77 21.87 -1.23 5.13
N GLU A 78 22.38 -0.40 6.04
CA GLU A 78 21.60 0.21 7.12
C GLU A 78 20.50 1.14 6.59
N THR A 79 20.84 2.00 5.64
CA THR A 79 19.87 2.90 5.00
C THR A 79 18.84 2.12 4.19
N ARG A 80 19.26 1.02 3.55
CA ARG A 80 18.35 0.13 2.80
C ARG A 80 17.36 -0.59 3.70
N GLN A 81 17.79 -1.12 4.84
CA GLN A 81 16.90 -1.72 5.83
C GLN A 81 15.89 -0.69 6.37
N THR A 82 16.36 0.52 6.69
CA THR A 82 15.51 1.61 7.19
C THR A 82 14.47 2.03 6.15
N ASN A 83 14.89 2.29 4.92
CA ASN A 83 14.00 2.69 3.83
C ASN A 83 13.05 1.56 3.41
N PHE A 84 13.46 0.30 3.58
CA PHE A 84 12.61 -0.85 3.35
C PHE A 84 11.46 -0.92 4.34
N LEU A 85 11.74 -0.70 5.63
CA LEU A 85 10.71 -0.63 6.66
C LEU A 85 9.79 0.57 6.45
N ALA A 86 10.32 1.73 6.10
CA ALA A 86 9.51 2.91 5.78
C ALA A 86 8.59 2.66 4.56
N PHE A 87 9.10 2.01 3.52
CA PHE A 87 8.29 1.62 2.37
C PHE A 87 7.18 0.63 2.77
N LYS A 88 7.49 -0.40 3.57
CA LYS A 88 6.50 -1.34 4.12
C LYS A 88 5.42 -0.60 4.91
N GLU A 89 5.80 0.27 5.83
CA GLU A 89 4.89 1.01 6.70
C GLU A 89 3.95 1.91 5.90
N SER A 90 4.47 2.63 4.90
CA SER A 90 3.64 3.45 4.01
C SER A 90 2.56 2.62 3.29
N ILE A 91 2.89 1.39 2.85
CA ILE A 91 1.91 0.48 2.25
C ILE A 91 0.86 0.06 3.28
N GLN A 92 1.27 -0.26 4.51
CA GLN A 92 0.34 -0.67 5.58
C GLN A 92 -0.66 0.44 5.89
N ILE A 93 -0.19 1.67 6.08
CA ILE A 93 -1.03 2.84 6.34
C ILE A 93 -2.02 3.06 5.19
N ALA A 94 -1.54 3.01 3.94
CA ALA A 94 -2.36 3.21 2.76
C ALA A 94 -3.45 2.13 2.61
N LEU A 95 -3.12 0.86 2.90
CA LEU A 95 -4.07 -0.25 2.94
C LEU A 95 -5.14 -0.03 4.02
N GLU A 96 -4.73 0.28 5.25
CA GLU A 96 -5.63 0.49 6.39
C GLU A 96 -6.61 1.64 6.13
N LYS A 97 -6.11 2.80 5.68
CA LYS A 97 -6.95 3.96 5.33
C LYS A 97 -7.94 3.61 4.23
N THR A 98 -7.51 2.90 3.20
CA THR A 98 -8.39 2.50 2.09
C THR A 98 -9.46 1.51 2.54
N ILE A 99 -9.11 0.50 3.35
CA ILE A 99 -10.08 -0.45 3.92
C ILE A 99 -11.12 0.31 4.76
N LYS A 100 -10.67 1.22 5.62
CA LYS A 100 -11.57 2.05 6.45
C LYS A 100 -12.53 2.88 5.59
N ALA A 101 -12.05 3.50 4.52
CA ALA A 101 -12.89 4.24 3.58
C ALA A 101 -13.96 3.36 2.92
N THR A 102 -13.61 2.13 2.51
CA THR A 102 -14.59 1.18 1.93
C THR A 102 -15.65 0.71 2.93
N LEU A 103 -15.38 0.77 4.24
CA LEU A 103 -16.35 0.45 5.29
C LEU A 103 -17.24 1.64 5.62
N ALA A 104 -16.67 2.85 5.60
CA ALA A 104 -17.39 4.10 5.85
C ALA A 104 -18.42 4.39 4.76
N SER A 105 -18.10 4.12 3.48
CA SER A 105 -19.01 4.32 2.34
C SER A 105 -20.17 3.30 2.24
N LEU A 106 -20.26 2.36 3.18
CA LEU A 106 -21.40 1.44 3.30
C LEU A 106 -22.48 1.93 4.28
N LYS A 107 -22.24 3.06 4.95
CA LYS A 107 -23.19 3.72 5.86
C LYS A 107 -23.96 4.80 5.11
#